data_AF-A0A4Y2GDS4-F1
#
_entry.id   AF-A0A4Y2GDS4-F1
#
_cell.length_a   1.000
_cell.length_b   1.000
_cell.length_c   1.000
_cell.angle_alpha   90.00
_cell.angle_beta   90.00
_cell.angle_gamma   90.00
#
_symmetry.space_group_name_H-M   'P 1'
#
loop_
_entity.id
_entity.type
_entity.pdbx_description
1 polymer ?
#
loop_
_entity_poly.entity_id
_entity_poly.type
_entity_poly.pdbx_seq_one_letter_code
_entity_poly.pdbx_strand_id
1 'polypeptide(L)'
;MLFRKNKRVKQRLHETLQIDREFTEEDFEKLNPTKARSIHNALQFIKNPVRACEHVHELLQEINQLIKRKKEDPRLQEAPLYHGETWDLMQRRWSKLEKDFQMKNGRFDISKVPDIYDCIKYDLQHNHHSLQFPRAQELYVYAKALADIVIPQEYGINQQEKLTIGLGICTPLLKKIRADLHRNIDPEGDETENVNRLNPIYSHGVSSPERHVRTRLYFTSESHIHSLLTVLRYGGLLDWPEPSLLCSCLPEDTQDEQWRRAMEYVSAVSELNYMTQVVIMLYEDPTKDICSEERFHVELHFSPGVVCCVQKNLPPGPGFRPQSRNGPVSGRFLFHLDFLYSS
;
A
#
# COMPACT_ATOMS: atom_id res chain seq x y z
N MET A 1 18.58 -3.14 -14.12
CA MET A 1 17.52 -3.95 -14.79
C MET A 1 16.13 -3.65 -14.25
N LEU A 2 15.95 -3.57 -12.92
CA LEU A 2 14.66 -3.30 -12.26
C LEU A 2 13.99 -1.98 -12.68
N PHE A 3 14.75 -0.89 -12.71
CA PHE A 3 14.27 0.44 -13.13
C PHE A 3 13.69 0.44 -14.56
N ARG A 4 14.30 -0.33 -15.47
CA ARG A 4 13.80 -0.48 -16.85
C ARG A 4 12.49 -1.28 -16.91
N LYS A 5 12.30 -2.29 -16.05
CA LYS A 5 11.06 -3.08 -15.99
C LYS A 5 9.90 -2.24 -15.42
N ASN A 6 10.11 -1.53 -14.31
CA ASN A 6 9.12 -0.62 -13.75
C ASN A 6 8.71 0.46 -14.78
N LYS A 7 9.67 1.06 -15.49
CA LYS A 7 9.39 2.04 -16.56
C LYS A 7 8.51 1.48 -17.67
N ARG A 8 8.70 0.22 -18.09
CA ARG A 8 7.86 -0.44 -19.11
C ARG A 8 6.44 -0.70 -18.61
N VAL A 9 6.27 -1.09 -17.34
CA VAL A 9 4.96 -1.28 -16.73
C VAL A 9 4.18 0.03 -16.73
N LYS A 10 4.79 1.10 -16.22
CA LYS A 10 4.20 2.44 -16.21
C LYS A 10 3.83 2.90 -17.62
N GLN A 11 4.72 2.71 -18.59
CA GLN A 11 4.43 3.09 -19.98
C GLN A 11 3.19 2.38 -20.55
N ARG A 12 3.07 1.07 -20.37
CA ARG A 12 1.87 0.33 -20.84
C ARG A 12 0.60 0.80 -20.15
N LEU A 13 0.64 1.00 -18.83
CA LEU A 13 -0.49 1.51 -18.06
C LEU A 13 -0.92 2.89 -18.59
N HIS A 14 0.04 3.78 -18.82
CA HIS A 14 -0.23 5.09 -19.42
C HIS A 14 -0.82 4.97 -20.82
N GLU A 15 -0.31 4.09 -21.68
CA GLU A 15 -0.83 3.89 -23.03
C GLU A 15 -2.27 3.39 -23.02
N THR A 16 -2.61 2.43 -22.14
CA THR A 16 -3.97 1.89 -22.02
C THR A 16 -4.96 2.95 -21.53
N LEU A 17 -4.59 3.77 -20.54
CA LEU A 17 -5.45 4.80 -19.99
C LEU A 17 -5.61 6.05 -20.88
N GLN A 18 -5.01 6.04 -22.08
CA GLN A 18 -5.08 7.14 -23.05
C GLN A 18 -6.00 6.83 -24.23
N ILE A 19 -6.66 5.67 -24.21
CA ILE A 19 -7.60 5.27 -25.25
C ILE A 19 -8.98 5.82 -24.88
N ASP A 20 -9.50 6.74 -25.69
CA ASP A 20 -10.84 7.32 -25.50
C ASP A 20 -11.92 6.36 -26.00
N ARG A 21 -12.18 5.31 -25.19
CA ARG A 21 -13.32 4.40 -25.35
C ARG A 21 -13.67 3.76 -24.01
N GLU A 22 -14.84 3.14 -23.93
CA GLU A 22 -15.17 2.29 -22.79
C GLU A 22 -14.27 1.05 -22.73
N PHE A 23 -13.92 0.63 -21.52
CA PHE A 23 -13.16 -0.59 -21.27
C PHE A 23 -13.92 -1.82 -21.77
N THR A 24 -13.21 -2.69 -22.49
CA THR A 24 -13.69 -4.00 -22.91
C THR A 24 -13.27 -5.07 -21.90
N GLU A 25 -13.85 -6.27 -21.98
CA GLU A 25 -13.40 -7.41 -21.16
C GLU A 25 -11.90 -7.68 -21.30
N GLU A 26 -11.33 -7.49 -22.50
CA GLU A 26 -9.89 -7.61 -22.74
C GLU A 26 -9.09 -6.56 -21.95
N ASP A 27 -9.59 -5.33 -21.79
CA ASP A 27 -8.94 -4.32 -20.96
C ASP A 27 -8.99 -4.69 -19.47
N PHE A 28 -10.10 -5.30 -19.02
CA PHE A 28 -10.20 -5.81 -17.65
C PHE A 28 -9.16 -6.90 -17.38
N GLU A 29 -8.96 -7.83 -18.31
CA GLU A 29 -7.93 -8.87 -18.20
C GLU A 29 -6.51 -8.29 -18.25
N LYS A 30 -6.27 -7.31 -19.14
CA LYS A 30 -4.97 -6.65 -19.27
C LYS A 30 -4.62 -5.80 -18.05
N LEU A 31 -5.57 -5.04 -17.51
CA LEU A 31 -5.35 -4.11 -16.40
C LEU A 31 -5.56 -4.77 -15.04
N ASN A 32 -6.23 -5.92 -14.94
CA ASN A 32 -6.44 -6.62 -13.68
C ASN A 32 -6.29 -8.15 -13.80
N PRO A 33 -5.15 -8.66 -14.28
CA PRO A 33 -4.94 -10.10 -14.48
C PRO A 33 -4.96 -10.88 -13.14
N THR A 34 -4.66 -10.20 -12.04
CA THR A 34 -4.70 -10.76 -10.68
C THR A 34 -6.10 -10.76 -10.04
N LYS A 35 -7.13 -10.29 -10.77
CA LYS A 35 -8.54 -10.27 -10.33
C LYS A 35 -8.76 -9.58 -8.97
N ALA A 36 -8.01 -8.51 -8.69
CA ALA A 36 -8.18 -7.72 -7.48
C ALA A 36 -9.55 -7.03 -7.49
N ARG A 37 -10.34 -7.19 -6.42
CA ARG A 37 -11.70 -6.63 -6.31
C ARG A 37 -11.71 -5.10 -6.39
N SER A 38 -10.76 -4.43 -5.73
CA SER A 38 -10.62 -2.97 -5.75
C SER A 38 -10.45 -2.43 -7.16
N ILE A 39 -9.52 -3.01 -7.94
CA ILE A 39 -9.25 -2.62 -9.33
C ILE A 39 -10.46 -2.90 -10.21
N HIS A 40 -11.13 -4.05 -10.03
CA HIS A 40 -12.34 -4.38 -10.80
C HIS A 40 -13.45 -3.34 -10.61
N ASN A 41 -13.75 -2.98 -9.36
CA ASN A 41 -14.76 -1.97 -9.03
C ASN A 41 -14.40 -0.60 -9.61
N ALA A 42 -13.11 -0.24 -9.56
CA ALA A 42 -12.62 1.01 -10.12
C ALA A 42 -12.77 1.06 -11.66
N LEU A 43 -12.45 -0.03 -12.36
CA LEU A 43 -12.65 -0.13 -13.81
C LEU A 43 -14.12 0.00 -14.20
N GLN A 44 -15.02 -0.66 -13.46
CA GLN A 44 -16.47 -0.55 -13.67
C GLN A 44 -17.01 0.86 -13.44
N PHE A 45 -16.47 1.59 -12.47
CA PHE A 45 -16.86 2.96 -12.19
C PHE A 45 -16.35 3.92 -13.27
N ILE A 46 -15.07 3.83 -13.63
CA ILE A 46 -14.42 4.73 -14.58
C ILE A 46 -14.99 4.60 -15.98
N LYS A 47 -15.24 3.36 -16.44
CA LYS A 47 -15.72 2.99 -17.79
C LYS A 47 -14.82 3.48 -18.93
N ASN A 48 -14.71 4.79 -19.14
CA ASN A 48 -13.82 5.41 -20.12
C ASN A 48 -12.75 6.23 -19.38
N PRO A 49 -11.45 5.85 -19.48
CA PRO A 49 -10.39 6.50 -18.72
C PRO A 49 -10.12 7.94 -19.16
N VAL A 50 -10.26 8.26 -20.46
CA VAL A 50 -10.03 9.63 -20.96
C VAL A 50 -11.14 10.55 -20.48
N ARG A 51 -12.41 10.14 -20.58
CA ARG A 51 -13.55 10.92 -20.06
C ARG A 51 -13.47 11.14 -18.55
N ALA A 52 -13.03 10.15 -17.79
CA ALA A 52 -12.78 10.34 -16.37
C ALA A 52 -11.66 11.34 -16.09
N CYS A 53 -10.58 11.34 -16.89
CA CYS A 53 -9.51 12.33 -16.75
C CYS A 53 -9.96 13.74 -17.16
N GLU A 54 -10.77 13.87 -18.22
CA GLU A 54 -11.41 15.15 -18.60
C GLU A 54 -12.23 15.71 -17.45
N HIS A 55 -13.09 14.88 -16.85
CA HIS A 55 -13.92 15.25 -15.71
C HIS A 55 -13.11 15.66 -14.48
N VAL A 56 -12.04 14.92 -14.15
CA VAL A 56 -11.11 15.31 -13.09
C VAL A 56 -10.45 16.65 -13.41
N HIS A 57 -10.04 16.88 -14.66
CA HIS A 57 -9.41 18.14 -15.05
C HIS A 57 -10.38 19.33 -14.95
N GLU A 58 -11.65 19.17 -15.32
CA GLU A 58 -12.69 20.19 -15.10
C GLU A 58 -12.83 20.53 -13.61
N LEU A 59 -12.88 19.52 -12.74
CA LEU A 59 -12.92 19.70 -11.30
C LEU A 59 -11.66 20.41 -10.75
N LEU A 60 -10.48 20.11 -11.32
CA LEU A 60 -9.22 20.81 -10.99
C LEU A 60 -9.26 22.29 -11.38
N GLN A 61 -9.86 22.63 -12.52
CA GLN A 61 -10.04 24.01 -12.94
C GLN A 61 -10.99 24.75 -11.98
N GLU A 62 -12.10 24.13 -11.59
CA GLU A 62 -13.08 24.72 -10.67
C GLU A 62 -12.51 24.97 -9.27
N ILE A 63 -11.81 24.00 -8.69
CA ILE A 63 -11.17 24.17 -7.37
C ILE A 63 -10.08 25.26 -7.43
N ASN A 64 -9.29 25.34 -8.51
CA ASN A 64 -8.31 26.42 -8.67
C ASN A 64 -8.95 27.80 -8.79
N GLN A 65 -10.07 27.92 -9.51
CA GLN A 65 -10.83 29.17 -9.58
C GLN A 65 -11.43 29.56 -8.23
N LEU A 66 -11.90 28.59 -7.44
CA LEU A 66 -12.38 28.85 -6.08
C LEU A 66 -11.24 29.33 -5.17
N ILE A 67 -10.08 28.65 -5.18
CA ILE A 67 -8.92 29.02 -4.37
C ILE A 67 -8.43 30.43 -4.75
N LYS A 68 -8.39 30.78 -6.05
CA LYS A 68 -8.07 32.13 -6.52
C LYS A 68 -8.99 33.18 -5.89
N ARG A 69 -10.31 32.97 -5.94
CA ARG A 69 -11.30 33.87 -5.34
C ARG A 69 -11.14 33.97 -3.81
N LYS A 70 -10.91 32.85 -3.12
CA LYS A 70 -10.75 32.85 -1.66
C LYS A 70 -9.46 33.53 -1.21
N LYS A 71 -8.38 33.38 -1.97
CA LYS A 71 -7.11 34.06 -1.72
C LYS A 71 -7.23 35.58 -1.80
N GLU A 72 -8.10 36.09 -2.68
CA GLU A 72 -8.36 37.52 -2.84
C GLU A 72 -9.22 38.11 -1.70
N ASP A 73 -9.88 37.28 -0.88
CA ASP A 73 -10.66 37.75 0.27
C ASP A 73 -9.73 38.16 1.42
N PRO A 74 -9.66 39.45 1.80
CA PRO A 74 -8.78 39.93 2.86
C PRO A 74 -9.03 39.27 4.21
N ARG A 75 -10.25 38.80 4.46
CA ARG A 75 -10.63 38.15 5.73
C ARG A 75 -9.99 36.78 5.89
N LEU A 76 -9.62 36.13 4.79
CA LEU A 76 -9.05 34.78 4.79
C LEU A 76 -7.52 34.79 4.70
N GLN A 77 -6.89 35.90 4.30
CA GLN A 77 -5.44 35.99 4.12
C GLN A 77 -4.64 35.76 5.42
N GLU A 78 -5.18 36.17 6.57
CA GLU A 78 -4.54 35.99 7.88
C GLU A 78 -4.91 34.67 8.56
N ALA A 79 -5.86 33.90 8.02
CA ALA A 79 -6.27 32.61 8.56
C ALA A 79 -5.37 31.50 7.99
N PRO A 80 -4.45 30.90 8.77
CA PRO A 80 -3.63 29.81 8.30
C PRO A 80 -4.48 28.56 8.02
N LEU A 81 -4.17 27.86 6.93
CA LEU A 81 -4.68 26.52 6.67
C LEU A 81 -3.93 25.51 7.55
N TYR A 82 -4.30 24.24 7.47
CA TYR A 82 -3.67 23.19 8.28
C TYR A 82 -2.14 23.21 8.18
N HIS A 83 -1.46 23.02 9.32
CA HIS A 83 -0.01 23.17 9.49
C HIS A 83 0.58 24.53 9.06
N GLY A 84 -0.21 25.59 9.00
CA GLY A 84 0.27 26.91 8.62
C GLY A 84 0.46 27.10 7.11
N GLU A 85 -0.11 26.22 6.28
CA GLU A 85 -0.14 26.44 4.83
C GLU A 85 -0.88 27.76 4.52
N THR A 86 -0.32 28.58 3.64
CA THR A 86 -0.96 29.84 3.20
C THR A 86 -1.82 29.59 1.96
N TRP A 87 -2.79 30.47 1.70
CA TRP A 87 -3.59 30.42 0.47
C TRP A 87 -2.74 30.50 -0.80
N ASP A 88 -1.61 31.21 -0.77
CA ASP A 88 -0.61 31.21 -1.85
C ASP A 88 -0.01 29.84 -2.12
N LEU A 89 0.35 29.10 -1.06
CA LEU A 89 0.93 27.76 -1.18
C LEU A 89 -0.10 26.76 -1.69
N MET A 90 -1.32 26.78 -1.15
CA MET A 90 -2.43 25.95 -1.63
C MET A 90 -2.72 26.23 -3.12
N GLN A 91 -2.78 27.51 -3.52
CA GLN A 91 -2.98 27.89 -4.92
C GLN A 91 -1.87 27.33 -5.81
N ARG A 92 -0.60 27.47 -5.41
CA ARG A 92 0.55 26.94 -6.18
C ARG A 92 0.47 25.42 -6.33
N ARG A 93 0.11 24.70 -5.27
CA ARG A 93 -0.06 23.24 -5.28
C ARG A 93 -1.12 22.81 -6.28
N TRP A 94 -2.34 23.35 -6.17
CA TRP A 94 -3.44 23.00 -7.07
C TRP A 94 -3.21 23.47 -8.52
N SER A 95 -2.63 24.65 -8.72
CA SER A 95 -2.35 25.17 -10.07
C SER A 95 -1.25 24.38 -10.77
N LYS A 96 -0.28 23.86 -10.00
CA LYS A 96 0.74 22.96 -10.55
C LYS A 96 0.13 21.63 -10.96
N LEU A 97 -0.74 21.03 -10.14
CA LEU A 97 -1.42 19.77 -10.48
C LEU A 97 -2.30 19.90 -11.72
N GLU A 98 -3.09 20.97 -11.83
CA GLU A 98 -3.91 21.24 -13.03
C GLU A 98 -3.05 21.29 -14.30
N LYS A 99 -1.95 22.05 -14.24
CA LYS A 99 -1.02 22.24 -15.38
C LYS A 99 -0.25 20.96 -15.74
N ASP A 100 0.20 20.22 -14.74
CA ASP A 100 1.01 19.02 -14.96
C ASP A 100 0.14 17.83 -15.39
N PHE A 101 -1.15 17.81 -15.00
CA PHE A 101 -2.07 16.72 -15.33
C PHE A 101 -2.48 16.70 -16.80
N GLN A 102 -2.73 17.86 -17.43
CA GLN A 102 -3.03 17.92 -18.86
C GLN A 102 -1.81 18.40 -19.66
N MET A 103 -1.31 17.54 -20.54
CA MET A 103 -0.19 17.84 -21.43
C MET A 103 -0.63 18.75 -22.58
N LYS A 104 0.32 19.48 -23.18
CA LYS A 104 0.07 20.41 -24.29
C LYS A 104 -0.58 19.79 -25.53
N ASN A 105 -0.48 18.47 -25.69
CA ASN A 105 -1.08 17.71 -26.80
C ASN A 105 -2.50 17.21 -26.48
N GLY A 106 -3.10 17.66 -25.38
CA GLY A 106 -4.44 17.25 -24.93
C GLY A 106 -4.48 15.92 -24.18
N ARG A 107 -3.36 15.21 -24.07
CA ARG A 107 -3.26 13.93 -23.32
C ARG A 107 -3.06 14.17 -21.83
N PHE A 108 -3.43 13.20 -21.00
CA PHE A 108 -3.29 13.31 -19.54
C PHE A 108 -2.04 12.63 -19.00
N ASP A 109 -1.29 13.26 -18.11
CA ASP A 109 -0.18 12.61 -17.40
C ASP A 109 -0.72 11.80 -16.21
N ILE A 110 -0.95 10.51 -16.47
CA ILE A 110 -1.46 9.55 -15.48
C ILE A 110 -0.57 9.46 -14.23
N SER A 111 0.72 9.82 -14.32
CA SER A 111 1.61 9.81 -13.15
C SER A 111 1.22 10.85 -12.09
N LYS A 112 0.35 11.79 -12.41
CA LYS A 112 -0.19 12.80 -11.49
C LYS A 112 -1.44 12.36 -10.74
N VAL A 113 -2.06 11.25 -11.14
CA VAL A 113 -3.26 10.71 -10.47
C VAL A 113 -3.03 10.48 -8.97
N PRO A 114 -1.94 9.84 -8.51
CA PRO A 114 -1.67 9.68 -7.08
C PRO A 114 -1.55 11.03 -6.35
N ASP A 115 -0.84 11.99 -6.95
CA ASP A 115 -0.66 13.32 -6.35
C ASP A 115 -2.00 14.08 -6.22
N ILE A 116 -2.88 13.98 -7.22
CA ILE A 116 -4.23 14.59 -7.21
C ILE A 116 -5.07 13.95 -6.12
N TYR A 117 -5.06 12.61 -6.05
CA TYR A 117 -5.78 11.86 -5.04
C TYR A 117 -5.35 12.25 -3.61
N ASP A 118 -4.05 12.26 -3.35
CA ASP A 118 -3.51 12.64 -2.04
C ASP A 118 -3.83 14.09 -1.68
N CYS A 119 -3.76 15.01 -2.66
CA CYS A 119 -4.08 16.42 -2.44
C CYS A 119 -5.56 16.63 -2.07
N ILE A 120 -6.50 16.04 -2.82
CA ILE A 120 -7.92 16.20 -2.48
C ILE A 120 -8.26 15.52 -1.15
N LYS A 121 -7.65 14.37 -0.87
CA LYS A 121 -7.83 13.65 0.40
C LYS A 121 -7.33 14.50 1.57
N TYR A 122 -6.14 15.08 1.47
CA TYR A 122 -5.58 15.97 2.48
C TYR A 122 -6.48 17.19 2.72
N ASP A 123 -6.95 17.83 1.66
CA ASP A 123 -7.78 19.03 1.78
C ASP A 123 -9.19 18.72 2.32
N LEU A 124 -9.76 17.55 1.98
CA LEU A 124 -11.01 17.09 2.59
C LEU A 124 -10.88 16.79 4.09
N GLN A 125 -9.74 16.24 4.51
CA GLN A 125 -9.50 15.92 5.92
C GLN A 125 -9.26 17.17 6.76
N HIS A 126 -8.44 18.10 6.26
CA HIS A 126 -7.89 19.17 7.08
C HIS A 126 -8.42 20.55 6.73
N ASN A 127 -8.66 20.82 5.44
CA ASN A 127 -8.97 22.15 4.94
C ASN A 127 -10.44 22.31 4.51
N HIS A 128 -11.28 21.28 4.64
CA HIS A 128 -12.65 21.29 4.12
C HIS A 128 -13.50 22.43 4.68
N HIS A 129 -13.38 22.70 5.98
CA HIS A 129 -14.09 23.77 6.66
C HIS A 129 -13.76 25.17 6.10
N SER A 130 -12.52 25.36 5.62
CA SER A 130 -12.02 26.62 5.05
C SER A 130 -12.23 26.69 3.55
N LEU A 131 -11.92 25.63 2.82
CA LEU A 131 -12.01 25.56 1.36
C LEU A 131 -13.47 25.50 0.89
N GLN A 132 -14.31 24.68 1.53
CA GLN A 132 -15.73 24.52 1.21
C GLN A 132 -16.02 24.35 -0.29
N PHE A 133 -15.18 23.57 -0.99
CA PHE A 133 -15.40 23.28 -2.41
C PHE A 133 -16.60 22.34 -2.56
N PRO A 134 -17.72 22.74 -3.21
CA PRO A 134 -18.95 21.96 -3.23
C PRO A 134 -18.79 20.59 -3.89
N ARG A 135 -17.91 20.48 -4.90
CA ARG A 135 -17.63 19.25 -5.65
C ARG A 135 -16.39 18.51 -5.14
N ALA A 136 -15.92 18.79 -3.93
CA ALA A 136 -14.73 18.15 -3.36
C ALA A 136 -14.89 16.63 -3.22
N GLN A 137 -16.08 16.17 -2.82
CA GLN A 137 -16.37 14.74 -2.72
C GLN A 137 -16.35 14.06 -4.09
N GLU A 138 -16.86 14.74 -5.13
CA GLU A 138 -16.85 14.24 -6.50
C GLU A 138 -15.43 14.11 -7.04
N LEU A 139 -14.60 15.15 -6.85
CA LEU A 139 -13.17 15.11 -7.20
C LEU A 139 -12.44 13.98 -6.47
N TYR A 140 -12.73 13.78 -5.18
CA TYR A 140 -12.18 12.66 -4.43
C TYR A 140 -12.59 11.30 -4.99
N VAL A 141 -13.88 11.08 -5.29
CA VAL A 141 -14.37 9.79 -5.80
C VAL A 141 -13.71 9.45 -7.15
N TYR A 142 -13.65 10.39 -8.08
CA TYR A 142 -13.02 10.15 -9.38
C TYR A 142 -11.51 9.98 -9.28
N ALA A 143 -10.82 10.83 -8.51
CA ALA A 143 -9.38 10.71 -8.30
C ALA A 143 -9.03 9.37 -7.61
N LYS A 144 -9.83 8.96 -6.63
CA LYS A 144 -9.68 7.66 -5.95
C LYS A 144 -9.86 6.50 -6.91
N ALA A 145 -10.92 6.50 -7.72
CA ALA A 145 -11.16 5.41 -8.66
C ALA A 145 -10.02 5.28 -9.69
N LEU A 146 -9.47 6.39 -10.17
CA LEU A 146 -8.26 6.36 -11.02
C LEU A 146 -7.04 5.84 -10.22
N ALA A 147 -6.83 6.31 -9.00
CA ALA A 147 -5.72 5.90 -8.14
C ALA A 147 -5.74 4.41 -7.77
N ASP A 148 -6.93 3.86 -7.51
CA ASP A 148 -7.16 2.43 -7.22
C ASP A 148 -6.74 1.53 -8.40
N ILE A 149 -6.72 2.06 -9.64
CA ILE A 149 -6.16 1.37 -10.82
C ILE A 149 -4.66 1.66 -10.93
N VAL A 150 -4.27 2.93 -10.85
CA VAL A 150 -2.92 3.36 -11.19
C VAL A 150 -1.90 2.88 -10.16
N ILE A 151 -2.11 3.17 -8.87
CA ILE A 151 -1.12 2.93 -7.82
C ILE A 151 -0.74 1.44 -7.73
N PRO A 152 -1.68 0.48 -7.63
CA PRO A 152 -1.31 -0.93 -7.54
C PRO A 152 -0.60 -1.46 -8.79
N GLN A 153 -0.92 -0.90 -9.97
CA GLN A 153 -0.35 -1.32 -11.24
C GLN A 153 0.99 -0.67 -11.58
N GLU A 154 1.36 0.42 -10.91
CA GLU A 154 2.74 0.95 -10.99
C GLU A 154 3.79 -0.04 -10.45
N TYR A 155 3.38 -0.92 -9.53
CA TYR A 155 4.24 -1.94 -8.93
C TYR A 155 4.22 -3.28 -9.69
N GLY A 156 3.71 -3.30 -10.91
CA GLY A 156 3.60 -4.49 -11.77
C GLY A 156 2.15 -4.82 -12.07
N ILE A 157 1.85 -5.32 -13.27
CA ILE A 157 0.47 -5.61 -13.70
C ILE A 157 0.12 -7.08 -13.44
N ASN A 158 0.90 -7.99 -14.02
CA ASN A 158 0.74 -9.42 -13.77
C ASN A 158 1.55 -9.88 -12.54
N GLN A 159 1.26 -11.08 -12.06
CA GLN A 159 1.90 -11.67 -10.88
C GLN A 159 3.43 -11.70 -10.98
N GLN A 160 3.99 -12.08 -12.14
CA GLN A 160 5.42 -12.18 -12.34
C GLN A 160 6.11 -10.82 -12.29
N GLU A 161 5.51 -9.79 -12.89
CA GLU A 161 5.99 -8.42 -12.86
C GLU A 161 5.93 -7.84 -11.45
N LYS A 162 4.80 -8.04 -10.76
CA LYS A 162 4.62 -7.65 -9.36
C LYS A 162 5.70 -8.26 -8.48
N LEU A 163 5.89 -9.58 -8.56
CA LEU A 163 6.93 -10.27 -7.78
C LEU A 163 8.34 -9.79 -8.12
N THR A 164 8.64 -9.59 -9.41
CA THR A 164 9.95 -9.09 -9.85
C THR A 164 10.25 -7.72 -9.26
N ILE A 165 9.31 -6.78 -9.35
CA ILE A 165 9.47 -5.41 -8.82
C ILE A 165 9.55 -5.45 -7.30
N GLY A 166 8.63 -6.19 -6.66
CA GLY A 166 8.55 -6.35 -5.21
C GLY A 166 9.84 -6.92 -4.61
N LEU A 167 10.37 -8.01 -5.17
CA LEU A 167 11.67 -8.56 -4.74
C LEU A 167 12.80 -7.56 -4.93
N GLY A 168 12.81 -6.82 -6.03
CA GLY A 168 13.86 -5.83 -6.28
C GLY A 168 13.89 -4.69 -5.26
N ILE A 169 12.74 -4.30 -4.71
CA ILE A 169 12.63 -3.28 -3.65
C ILE A 169 12.87 -3.90 -2.27
N CYS A 170 12.25 -5.05 -1.98
CA CYS A 170 12.23 -5.62 -0.63
C CYS A 170 13.38 -6.57 -0.29
N THR A 171 14.19 -7.03 -1.24
CA THR A 171 15.28 -7.99 -0.95
C THR A 171 16.19 -7.55 0.20
N PRO A 172 16.66 -6.29 0.28
CA PRO A 172 17.50 -5.85 1.40
C PRO A 172 16.76 -5.93 2.75
N LEU A 173 15.49 -5.50 2.78
CA LEU A 173 14.65 -5.56 3.97
C LEU A 173 14.38 -7.00 4.40
N LEU A 174 14.04 -7.88 3.46
CA LEU A 174 13.79 -9.30 3.74
C LEU A 174 15.03 -10.01 4.25
N LYS A 175 16.21 -9.74 3.67
CA LYS A 175 17.48 -10.26 4.19
C LYS A 175 17.72 -9.78 5.62
N LYS A 176 17.41 -8.51 5.91
CA LYS A 176 17.56 -7.94 7.26
C LYS A 176 16.60 -8.58 8.26
N ILE A 177 15.32 -8.69 7.91
CA ILE A 177 14.30 -9.36 8.74
C ILE A 177 14.73 -10.81 9.02
N ARG A 178 15.15 -11.54 7.99
CA ARG A 178 15.61 -12.93 8.13
C ARG A 178 16.82 -13.03 9.08
N ALA A 179 17.83 -12.17 8.91
CA ALA A 179 19.00 -12.14 9.80
C ALA A 179 18.61 -11.82 11.25
N ASP A 180 17.65 -10.90 11.45
CA ASP A 180 17.14 -10.53 12.77
C ASP A 180 16.40 -11.68 13.44
N LEU A 181 15.57 -12.42 12.69
CA LEU A 181 14.85 -13.57 13.20
C LEU A 181 15.81 -14.73 13.54
N HIS A 182 16.75 -15.06 12.66
CA HIS A 182 17.73 -16.13 12.93
C HIS A 182 18.57 -15.85 14.17
N ARG A 183 18.98 -14.60 14.40
CA ARG A 183 19.76 -14.26 15.59
C ARG A 183 18.97 -14.34 16.90
N ASN A 184 17.63 -14.27 16.83
CA ASN A 184 16.78 -14.57 17.99
C ASN A 184 16.70 -16.07 18.28
N ILE A 185 16.93 -16.92 17.28
CA ILE A 185 16.90 -18.38 17.39
C ILE A 185 18.28 -18.93 17.77
N ASP A 186 19.35 -18.39 17.18
CA ASP A 186 20.74 -18.77 17.41
C ASP A 186 21.59 -17.54 17.77
N PRO A 187 21.76 -17.24 19.08
CA PRO A 187 22.55 -16.11 19.55
C PRO A 187 24.06 -16.24 19.32
N GLU A 188 24.57 -17.46 19.13
CA GLU A 188 26.00 -17.78 18.94
C GLU A 188 26.39 -17.86 17.45
N GLY A 189 25.41 -17.81 16.54
CA GLY A 189 25.60 -17.78 15.10
C GLY A 189 26.37 -16.55 14.59
N ASP A 190 27.24 -16.82 13.61
CA ASP A 190 28.18 -15.94 12.90
C ASP A 190 28.04 -14.41 13.17
N GLU A 191 28.97 -13.87 13.98
CA GLU A 191 29.09 -12.44 14.29
C GLU A 191 29.48 -11.56 13.08
N THR A 192 29.77 -12.16 11.92
CA THR A 192 30.29 -11.46 10.74
C THR A 192 29.28 -10.51 10.09
N GLU A 193 27.97 -10.74 10.24
CA GLU A 193 27.00 -9.75 9.81
C GLU A 193 26.79 -8.71 10.93
N ASN A 194 27.33 -7.50 10.69
CA ASN A 194 27.24 -6.27 11.50
C ASN A 194 25.79 -5.73 11.66
N VAL A 195 24.84 -6.62 11.92
CA VAL A 195 23.40 -6.50 11.69
C VAL A 195 22.68 -5.88 12.89
N ASN A 196 23.30 -5.89 14.06
CA ASN A 196 22.70 -5.44 15.32
C ASN A 196 23.51 -4.44 16.13
N ARG A 197 24.67 -3.98 15.65
CA ARG A 197 25.21 -2.74 16.22
C ARG A 197 24.26 -1.64 15.79
N LEU A 198 23.59 -0.99 16.75
CA LEU A 198 23.15 0.39 16.55
C LEU A 198 24.28 1.07 15.78
N ASN A 199 23.97 1.68 14.64
CA ASN A 199 24.99 2.41 13.88
C ASN A 199 25.81 3.21 14.92
N PRO A 200 27.15 3.06 14.99
CA PRO A 200 27.95 3.66 16.04
C PRO A 200 27.71 5.17 16.22
N ILE A 201 27.21 5.83 15.17
CA ILE A 201 26.77 7.23 15.20
C ILE A 201 25.56 7.45 16.15
N TYR A 202 24.65 6.48 16.26
CA TYR A 202 23.42 6.51 17.07
C TYR A 202 23.55 5.76 18.40
N SER A 203 24.71 5.18 18.73
CA SER A 203 24.92 4.48 20.00
C SER A 203 25.17 5.43 21.18
N HIS A 204 25.53 6.69 20.90
CA HIS A 204 25.69 7.72 21.93
C HIS A 204 24.35 8.02 22.61
N GLY A 205 24.27 7.74 23.91
CA GLY A 205 23.06 7.99 24.73
C GLY A 205 22.15 6.77 24.93
N VAL A 206 22.50 5.60 24.39
CA VAL A 206 21.76 4.35 24.65
C VAL A 206 22.26 3.70 25.94
N SER A 207 21.35 3.46 26.90
CA SER A 207 21.72 2.94 28.23
C SER A 207 22.34 1.54 28.22
N SER A 208 22.03 0.72 27.22
CA SER A 208 22.57 -0.65 27.11
C SER A 208 22.78 -1.06 25.64
N PRO A 209 23.86 -0.59 24.98
CA PRO A 209 24.12 -0.83 23.56
C PRO A 209 24.38 -2.31 23.20
N GLU A 210 24.78 -3.12 24.19
CA GLU A 210 25.14 -4.54 24.02
C GLU A 210 23.96 -5.49 24.25
N ARG A 211 22.77 -4.97 24.57
CA ARG A 211 21.60 -5.79 24.88
C ARG A 211 21.00 -6.39 23.61
N HIS A 212 20.57 -7.64 23.70
CA HIS A 212 19.84 -8.32 22.62
C HIS A 212 18.58 -7.55 22.21
N VAL A 213 18.43 -7.29 20.91
CA VAL A 213 17.32 -6.52 20.34
C VAL A 213 16.11 -7.43 20.15
N ARG A 214 15.08 -7.24 20.99
CA ARG A 214 13.82 -8.00 20.93
C ARG A 214 12.77 -7.38 20.01
N THR A 215 12.90 -6.10 19.70
CA THR A 215 11.94 -5.35 18.89
C THR A 215 12.68 -4.42 17.95
N ARG A 216 12.33 -4.46 16.67
CA ARG A 216 12.88 -3.56 15.67
C ARG A 216 11.77 -2.90 14.89
N LEU A 217 11.84 -1.57 14.80
CA LEU A 217 10.88 -0.77 14.05
C LEU A 217 11.52 -0.30 12.75
N TYR A 218 10.84 -0.59 11.64
CA TYR A 218 11.23 -0.14 10.31
C TYR A 218 10.27 0.94 9.85
N PHE A 219 10.76 2.18 9.74
CA PHE A 219 10.01 3.25 9.09
C PHE A 219 10.36 3.25 7.61
N THR A 220 9.36 3.13 6.76
CA THR A 220 9.55 3.01 5.33
C THR A 220 8.45 3.71 4.55
N SER A 221 8.65 3.88 3.25
CA SER A 221 7.67 4.46 2.34
C SER A 221 6.58 3.46 1.96
N GLU A 222 5.44 3.97 1.51
CA GLU A 222 4.32 3.18 0.98
C GLU A 222 4.77 2.14 -0.06
N SER A 223 5.68 2.54 -0.96
CA SER A 223 6.25 1.67 -2.00
C SER A 223 6.91 0.40 -1.46
N HIS A 224 7.55 0.46 -0.29
CA HIS A 224 8.15 -0.71 0.34
C HIS A 224 7.09 -1.64 0.94
N ILE A 225 6.00 -1.10 1.49
CA ILE A 225 4.91 -1.92 2.05
C ILE A 225 4.15 -2.63 0.93
N HIS A 226 3.81 -1.95 -0.17
CA HIS A 226 3.21 -2.59 -1.36
C HIS A 226 4.08 -3.73 -1.88
N SER A 227 5.39 -3.49 -1.96
CA SER A 227 6.37 -4.48 -2.40
C SER A 227 6.45 -5.67 -1.43
N LEU A 228 6.41 -5.41 -0.12
CA LEU A 228 6.44 -6.45 0.91
C LEU A 228 5.19 -7.31 0.86
N LEU A 229 4.01 -6.70 0.81
CA LEU A 229 2.74 -7.42 0.66
C LEU A 229 2.72 -8.26 -0.62
N THR A 230 3.28 -7.74 -1.71
CA THR A 230 3.41 -8.49 -2.97
C THR A 230 4.27 -9.74 -2.80
N VAL A 231 5.41 -9.62 -2.12
CA VAL A 231 6.28 -10.78 -1.83
C VAL A 231 5.61 -11.76 -0.86
N LEU A 232 4.87 -11.28 0.15
CA LEU A 232 4.12 -12.15 1.05
C LEU A 232 3.02 -12.94 0.31
N ARG A 233 2.36 -12.30 -0.67
CA ARG A 233 1.28 -12.92 -1.46
C ARG A 233 1.79 -13.92 -2.49
N TYR A 234 2.86 -13.58 -3.21
CA TYR A 234 3.28 -14.31 -4.40
C TYR A 234 4.69 -14.91 -4.32
N GLY A 235 5.41 -14.68 -3.22
CA GLY A 235 6.79 -15.12 -3.03
C GLY A 235 6.96 -16.57 -2.57
N GLY A 236 5.88 -17.36 -2.55
CA GLY A 236 5.95 -18.79 -2.21
C GLY A 236 6.30 -19.06 -0.74
N LEU A 237 5.81 -18.22 0.18
CA LEU A 237 6.06 -18.37 1.62
C LEU A 237 5.49 -19.69 2.19
N LEU A 238 4.48 -20.24 1.51
CA LEU A 238 3.86 -21.52 1.82
C LEU A 238 4.13 -22.45 0.62
N ASP A 239 4.68 -23.64 0.89
CA ASP A 239 4.94 -24.69 -0.10
C ASP A 239 3.61 -25.22 -0.64
N TRP A 240 3.09 -24.55 -1.65
CA TRP A 240 1.94 -25.02 -2.40
C TRP A 240 2.41 -25.87 -3.58
N PRO A 241 1.73 -26.98 -3.90
CA PRO A 241 1.96 -27.66 -5.17
C PRO A 241 1.79 -26.64 -6.31
N GLU A 242 2.74 -26.63 -7.24
CA GLU A 242 2.79 -25.74 -8.41
C GLU A 242 1.39 -25.50 -9.00
N PRO A 243 1.00 -24.24 -9.31
CA PRO A 243 -0.25 -23.99 -9.98
C PRO A 243 -0.22 -24.69 -11.33
N SER A 244 -1.04 -25.73 -11.51
CA SER A 244 -1.40 -26.18 -12.84
C SER A 244 -1.83 -24.95 -13.64
N LEU A 245 -1.31 -24.81 -14.86
CA LEU A 245 -1.36 -23.66 -15.80
C LEU A 245 -2.75 -23.06 -16.13
N LEU A 246 -3.78 -23.36 -15.34
CA LEU A 246 -5.17 -23.00 -15.54
C LEU A 246 -5.86 -22.49 -14.26
N CYS A 247 -5.19 -21.78 -13.35
CA CYS A 247 -5.93 -21.05 -12.32
C CYS A 247 -5.21 -19.78 -11.84
N SER A 248 -5.76 -18.63 -12.22
CA SER A 248 -5.38 -17.29 -11.74
C SER A 248 -6.04 -16.93 -10.40
N CYS A 249 -6.50 -17.93 -9.65
CA CYS A 249 -7.11 -17.79 -8.35
C CYS A 249 -6.24 -18.55 -7.33
N LEU A 250 -6.20 -18.08 -6.07
CA LEU A 250 -5.66 -18.86 -4.96
C LEU A 250 -6.25 -20.28 -5.02
N PRO A 251 -5.43 -21.35 -4.88
CA PRO A 251 -5.96 -22.70 -4.94
C PRO A 251 -7.10 -22.86 -3.93
N GLU A 252 -8.26 -23.35 -4.40
CA GLU A 252 -9.42 -23.67 -3.56
C GLU A 252 -9.05 -24.68 -2.45
N ASP A 253 -7.96 -25.42 -2.64
CA ASP A 253 -7.33 -26.32 -1.68
C ASP A 253 -6.28 -25.63 -0.78
N THR A 254 -6.51 -24.37 -0.39
CA THR A 254 -5.73 -23.78 0.71
C THR A 254 -6.17 -24.45 2.00
N GLN A 255 -5.39 -25.42 2.47
CA GLN A 255 -5.67 -26.15 3.72
C GLN A 255 -5.73 -25.21 4.94
N ASP A 256 -5.17 -24.00 4.80
CA ASP A 256 -5.22 -22.92 5.78
C ASP A 256 -6.28 -21.85 5.42
N GLU A 257 -7.44 -22.00 6.06
CA GLU A 257 -8.56 -21.05 5.97
C GLU A 257 -8.18 -19.64 6.47
N GLN A 258 -7.26 -19.52 7.43
CA GLN A 258 -6.79 -18.23 7.95
C GLN A 258 -5.96 -17.51 6.90
N TRP A 259 -5.02 -18.20 6.26
CA TRP A 259 -4.23 -17.62 5.17
C TRP A 259 -5.12 -17.13 4.02
N ARG A 260 -6.11 -17.94 3.62
CA ARG A 260 -7.07 -17.56 2.57
C ARG A 260 -7.80 -16.25 2.92
N ARG A 261 -8.36 -16.16 4.13
CA ARG A 261 -9.05 -14.95 4.62
C ARG A 261 -8.12 -13.73 4.70
N ALA A 262 -6.88 -13.93 5.14
CA ALA A 262 -5.88 -12.89 5.19
C ALA A 262 -5.56 -12.35 3.79
N MET A 263 -5.36 -13.23 2.81
CA MET A 263 -5.12 -12.85 1.42
C MET A 263 -6.34 -12.18 0.77
N GLU A 264 -7.55 -12.63 1.09
CA GLU A 264 -8.79 -11.97 0.66
C GLU A 264 -8.91 -10.54 1.22
N TYR A 265 -8.61 -10.36 2.51
CA TYR A 265 -8.58 -9.05 3.15
C TYR A 265 -7.54 -8.12 2.50
N VAL A 266 -6.30 -8.59 2.35
CA VAL A 266 -5.23 -7.84 1.66
C VAL A 266 -5.65 -7.50 0.22
N SER A 267 -6.39 -8.37 -0.46
CA SER A 267 -6.90 -8.10 -1.81
C SER A 267 -8.09 -7.13 -1.86
N ALA A 268 -8.80 -6.95 -0.74
CA ALA A 268 -9.92 -6.03 -0.62
C ALA A 268 -9.47 -4.63 -0.17
N VAL A 269 -8.32 -4.51 0.48
CA VAL A 269 -7.70 -3.23 0.81
C VAL A 269 -7.32 -2.50 -0.47
N SER A 270 -7.99 -1.37 -0.73
CA SER A 270 -7.75 -0.54 -1.92
C SER A 270 -6.57 0.42 -1.74
N GLU A 271 -6.26 0.80 -0.50
CA GLU A 271 -5.29 1.84 -0.18
C GLU A 271 -4.48 1.51 1.09
N LEU A 272 -3.25 2.01 1.14
CA LEU A 272 -2.40 1.98 2.33
C LEU A 272 -2.37 3.38 2.94
N ASN A 273 -2.99 3.54 4.11
CA ASN A 273 -3.09 4.83 4.79
C ASN A 273 -1.86 5.13 5.65
N TYR A 274 -1.83 6.36 6.19
CA TYR A 274 -0.86 6.75 7.21
C TYR A 274 -0.87 5.73 8.37
N MET A 275 0.33 5.39 8.87
CA MET A 275 0.54 4.33 9.87
C MET A 275 0.13 2.92 9.43
N THR A 276 0.10 2.64 8.12
CA THR A 276 0.06 1.25 7.63
C THR A 276 1.25 0.49 8.23
N GLN A 277 0.98 -0.70 8.76
CA GLN A 277 2.00 -1.48 9.46
C GLN A 277 1.88 -2.97 9.14
N VAL A 278 3.04 -3.61 9.04
CA VAL A 278 3.18 -5.07 9.03
C VAL A 278 3.99 -5.45 10.27
N VAL A 279 3.42 -6.24 11.17
CA VAL A 279 4.13 -6.76 12.35
C VAL A 279 4.51 -8.20 12.09
N ILE A 280 5.75 -8.57 12.40
CA ILE A 280 6.23 -9.95 12.33
C ILE A 280 6.65 -10.31 13.74
N MET A 281 5.92 -11.24 14.36
CA MET A 281 6.15 -11.71 15.71
C MET A 281 6.72 -13.13 15.67
N LEU A 282 7.84 -13.34 16.34
CA LEU A 282 8.45 -14.65 16.53
C LEU A 282 8.19 -15.10 17.96
N TYR A 283 7.65 -16.28 18.11
CA TYR A 283 7.37 -16.91 19.39
C TYR A 283 8.19 -18.17 19.54
N GLU A 284 8.53 -18.48 20.78
CA GLU A 284 9.25 -19.67 21.19
C GLU A 284 8.42 -20.43 22.23
N ASP A 285 8.23 -21.73 22.01
CA ASP A 285 7.69 -22.66 23.01
C ASP A 285 8.86 -23.39 23.70
N PRO A 286 9.25 -23.00 24.92
CA PRO A 286 10.38 -23.60 25.63
C PRO A 286 10.10 -25.04 26.09
N THR A 287 8.87 -25.54 25.93
CA THR A 287 8.50 -26.92 26.30
C THR A 287 8.82 -27.92 25.18
N LYS A 288 9.09 -27.44 23.96
CA LYS A 288 9.48 -28.26 22.81
C LYS A 288 10.98 -28.57 22.83
N ASP A 289 11.36 -29.64 22.13
CA ASP A 289 12.77 -30.02 21.98
C ASP A 289 13.56 -28.90 21.27
N ILE A 290 14.84 -28.76 21.65
CA ILE A 290 15.72 -27.69 21.13
C ILE A 290 15.87 -27.75 19.61
N CYS A 291 15.85 -28.95 19.04
CA CYS A 291 15.97 -29.22 17.61
C CYS A 291 14.60 -29.37 16.91
N SER A 292 13.48 -29.12 17.61
CA SER A 292 12.15 -29.24 17.03
C SER A 292 11.80 -28.04 16.14
N GLU A 293 11.34 -28.32 14.93
CA GLU A 293 10.74 -27.33 14.02
C GLU A 293 9.44 -26.73 14.58
N GLU A 294 8.83 -27.32 15.61
CA GLU A 294 7.64 -26.79 16.28
C GLU A 294 7.96 -25.84 17.45
N ARG A 295 9.24 -25.67 17.79
CA ARG A 295 9.66 -24.79 18.88
C ARG A 295 9.39 -23.32 18.57
N PHE A 296 9.51 -22.93 17.31
CA PHE A 296 9.32 -21.55 16.89
C PHE A 296 8.11 -21.42 15.95
N HIS A 297 7.32 -20.37 16.14
CA HIS A 297 6.27 -19.99 15.19
C HIS A 297 6.30 -18.49 14.92
N VAL A 298 5.84 -18.09 13.73
CA VAL A 298 5.87 -16.71 13.26
C VAL A 298 4.47 -16.24 12.95
N GLU A 299 4.02 -15.18 13.62
CA GLU A 299 2.77 -14.50 13.31
C GLU A 299 3.07 -13.24 12.50
N LEU A 300 2.30 -13.03 11.44
CA LEU A 300 2.29 -11.82 10.64
C LEU A 300 1.08 -10.98 11.07
N HIS A 301 1.15 -9.67 10.94
CA HIS A 301 0.00 -8.83 11.19
C HIS A 301 0.00 -7.74 10.17
N PHE A 302 -1.16 -7.40 9.64
CA PHE A 302 -1.29 -6.30 8.72
C PHE A 302 -2.31 -5.30 9.25
N SER A 303 -2.09 -4.02 9.03
CA SER A 303 -3.09 -2.99 9.23
C SER A 303 -2.95 -1.99 8.10
N PRO A 304 -4.05 -1.64 7.39
CA PRO A 304 -4.01 -0.70 6.28
C PRO A 304 -3.87 0.76 6.74
N GLY A 305 -3.63 1.00 8.02
CA GLY A 305 -3.43 2.33 8.60
C GLY A 305 -4.72 3.02 9.01
N VAL A 306 -4.61 4.32 9.30
CA VAL A 306 -5.70 5.14 9.83
C VAL A 306 -6.80 5.35 8.79
N VAL A 307 -8.04 5.05 9.15
CA VAL A 307 -9.21 5.19 8.28
C VAL A 307 -9.50 6.68 8.01
N CYS A 308 -9.59 7.05 6.74
CA CYS A 308 -9.98 8.41 6.35
C CYS A 308 -11.48 8.65 6.61
N CYS A 309 -11.82 9.85 7.09
CA CYS A 309 -13.20 10.28 7.38
C CYS A 309 -14.16 10.19 6.16
N VAL A 310 -13.63 10.13 4.94
CA VAL A 310 -14.40 10.06 3.69
C VAL A 310 -14.79 8.62 3.32
N GLN A 311 -14.01 7.61 3.74
CA GLN A 311 -14.25 6.21 3.41
C GLN A 311 -14.75 5.43 4.62
N LYS A 312 -16.08 5.35 4.78
CA LYS A 312 -16.74 4.66 5.90
C LYS A 312 -16.87 3.14 5.71
N ASN A 313 -16.59 2.63 4.51
CA ASN A 313 -16.81 1.23 4.13
C ASN A 313 -15.48 0.52 3.84
N LEU A 314 -14.62 0.38 4.85
CA LEU A 314 -13.51 -0.57 4.76
C LEU A 314 -14.05 -1.99 5.00
N PRO A 315 -13.46 -3.02 4.36
CA PRO A 315 -13.76 -4.40 4.72
C PRO A 315 -13.53 -4.56 6.22
N PRO A 316 -14.50 -5.06 7.01
CA PRO A 316 -14.25 -5.34 8.42
C PRO A 316 -13.13 -6.38 8.47
N GLY A 317 -11.99 -6.02 9.05
CA GLY A 317 -10.94 -6.98 9.36
C GLY A 317 -11.46 -7.94 10.42
N PRO A 318 -10.95 -9.17 10.51
CA PRO A 318 -11.43 -10.17 11.46
C PRO A 318 -11.23 -9.83 12.96
N GLY A 319 -10.76 -8.61 13.28
CA GLY A 319 -10.47 -8.18 14.64
C GLY A 319 -9.25 -8.88 15.23
N PHE A 320 -8.66 -8.27 16.26
CA PHE A 320 -7.66 -8.94 17.09
C PHE A 320 -8.35 -10.09 17.84
N ARG A 321 -7.90 -11.33 17.66
CA ARG A 321 -8.34 -12.46 18.49
C ARG A 321 -7.28 -12.73 19.55
N PRO A 322 -7.51 -12.38 20.82
CA PRO A 322 -6.72 -12.96 21.90
C PRO A 322 -7.00 -14.47 21.91
N GLN A 323 -5.93 -15.27 21.86
CA GLN A 323 -5.94 -16.74 21.78
C GLN A 323 -7.03 -17.37 22.65
N SER A 324 -7.93 -18.13 22.03
CA SER A 324 -8.66 -19.22 22.71
C SER A 324 -9.22 -20.21 21.69
N ARG A 325 -8.36 -21.07 21.15
CA ARG A 325 -8.80 -22.41 20.76
C ARG A 325 -7.63 -23.40 20.79
N ASN A 326 -7.46 -24.01 21.97
CA ASN A 326 -6.63 -25.19 22.16
C ASN A 326 -7.13 -26.32 21.24
N GLY A 327 -6.30 -26.71 20.28
CA GLY A 327 -6.43 -27.95 19.53
C GLY A 327 -5.05 -28.29 18.95
N PRO A 328 -4.62 -29.56 18.95
CA PRO A 328 -3.32 -29.91 18.40
C PRO A 328 -3.39 -29.81 16.87
N VAL A 329 -2.60 -28.91 16.28
CA VAL A 329 -2.45 -28.81 14.83
C VAL A 329 -1.00 -29.17 14.51
N SER A 330 -0.84 -30.33 13.87
CA SER A 330 0.44 -30.91 13.48
C SER A 330 1.04 -30.15 12.28
N GLY A 331 2.27 -29.66 12.44
CA GLY A 331 3.27 -29.50 11.38
C GLY A 331 3.06 -28.42 10.30
N ARG A 332 4.10 -27.58 10.18
CA ARG A 332 4.46 -26.55 9.17
C ARG A 332 4.23 -25.13 9.67
N PHE A 333 5.25 -24.29 9.46
CA PHE A 333 5.28 -22.84 9.70
C PHE A 333 3.87 -22.22 9.64
N LEU A 334 3.25 -22.07 10.81
CA LEU A 334 1.92 -21.50 10.95
C LEU A 334 2.07 -19.98 10.94
N PHE A 335 1.69 -19.37 9.82
CA PHE A 335 1.59 -17.92 9.69
C PHE A 335 0.25 -17.45 10.21
N HIS A 336 0.16 -17.06 11.48
CA HIS A 336 -1.05 -16.36 11.94
C HIS A 336 -1.03 -14.93 11.41
N LEU A 337 -2.01 -14.52 10.60
CA LEU A 337 -2.19 -13.13 10.22
C LEU A 337 -3.24 -12.45 11.12
N ASP A 338 -2.86 -11.64 12.13
CA ASP A 338 -3.86 -10.85 12.89
C ASP A 338 -3.79 -9.35 12.58
N PHE A 339 -4.87 -8.63 12.81
CA PHE A 339 -5.00 -7.24 12.36
C PHE A 339 -5.14 -6.30 13.56
N LEU A 340 -4.28 -5.28 13.63
CA LEU A 340 -4.34 -4.23 14.66
C LEU A 340 -5.28 -3.12 14.18
N TYR A 341 -6.40 -2.95 14.89
CA TYR A 341 -7.22 -1.74 14.82
C TYR A 341 -6.52 -0.65 15.63
N SER A 342 -6.15 0.45 14.98
CA SER A 342 -5.95 1.72 15.69
C SER A 342 -7.30 2.42 15.78
N SER A 343 -7.89 2.39 16.98
CA SER A 343 -9.07 3.17 17.34
C SER A 343 -8.76 4.66 17.44
#